data_AF-A0A9D3M8S1-F1
#
_entry.id   AF-A0A9D3M8S1-F1
#
_cell.length_a   1.000
_cell.length_b   1.000
_cell.length_c   1.000
_cell.angle_alpha   90.00
_cell.angle_beta   90.00
_cell.angle_gamma   90.00
#
_symmetry.space_group_name_H-M   'P 1'
#
loop_
_entity.id
_entity.type
_entity.pdbx_description
1 polymer ?
#
loop_
_entity_poly.entity_id
_entity_poly.type
_entity_poly.pdbx_seq_one_letter_code
_entity_poly.pdbx_strand_id
1 'polypeptide(L)'
;MTYRIGHHSTSDDSSAYRSVDEVNYWDKQDHPISRLRHYMTARSWWGEDEERAWRKQSRRLVMEAFEKAERRLKPRAELLFTDVYEEVPANLEKQREGLWRHLQQYKEHYPLDTYDK
;
A
#
# COMPACT_ATOMS: atom_id res chain seq x y z
N MET A 1 -0.95 6.12 24.32
CA MET A 1 -1.10 7.32 23.47
C MET A 1 -0.05 7.26 22.36
N THR A 2 -0.32 7.80 21.17
CA THR A 2 0.59 7.80 20.00
C THR A 2 0.39 9.06 19.16
N TYR A 3 1.28 9.31 18.19
CA TYR A 3 1.24 10.46 17.29
C TYR A 3 1.42 10.08 15.81
N ARG A 4 0.62 10.67 14.90
CA ARG A 4 0.75 10.47 13.46
C ARG A 4 1.79 11.43 12.89
N ILE A 5 3.05 11.01 12.81
CA ILE A 5 4.15 11.86 12.30
C ILE A 5 3.88 12.30 10.85
N GLY A 6 3.53 11.36 9.97
CA GLY A 6 3.19 11.68 8.57
C GLY A 6 1.87 12.43 8.39
N HIS A 7 1.60 12.85 7.15
CA HIS A 7 0.30 13.40 6.75
C HIS A 7 -0.83 12.39 6.95
N HIS A 8 -2.09 12.84 6.84
CA HIS A 8 -3.25 11.95 6.93
C HIS A 8 -3.24 10.89 5.82
N SER A 9 -2.95 11.32 4.59
CA SER A 9 -2.89 10.50 3.40
C SER A 9 -2.06 11.22 2.33
N THR A 10 -1.93 10.62 1.15
CA THR A 10 -1.32 11.26 -0.02
C THR A 10 -2.12 12.45 -0.57
N SER A 11 -3.35 12.66 -0.11
CA SER A 11 -4.24 13.76 -0.50
C SER A 11 -4.31 14.88 0.53
N ASP A 12 -3.50 14.82 1.58
CA ASP A 12 -3.53 15.74 2.71
C ASP A 12 -2.19 16.45 2.88
N ASP A 13 -2.24 17.77 3.07
CA ASP A 13 -1.12 18.56 3.56
C ASP A 13 -1.38 18.99 5.00
N SER A 14 -0.76 18.27 5.92
CA SER A 14 -0.93 18.56 7.34
C SER A 14 -0.31 19.87 7.80
N SER A 15 0.66 20.42 7.07
CA SER A 15 1.29 21.69 7.46
C SER A 15 0.31 22.86 7.43
N ALA A 16 -0.80 22.72 6.72
CA ALA A 16 -1.89 23.69 6.69
C ALA A 16 -2.63 23.84 8.03
N TYR A 17 -2.53 22.85 8.94
CA TYR A 17 -3.34 22.84 10.17
C TYR A 17 -2.62 22.33 11.42
N ARG A 18 -1.33 21.98 11.34
CA ARG A 18 -0.50 21.69 12.52
C ARG A 18 0.92 22.21 12.35
N SER A 19 1.55 22.54 13.48
CA SER A 19 2.91 23.08 13.48
C SER A 19 3.94 22.02 13.13
N VAL A 20 4.97 22.42 12.38
CA VAL A 20 6.13 21.55 12.07
C VAL A 20 6.92 21.22 13.35
N ASP A 21 6.93 22.13 14.33
CA ASP A 21 7.63 21.95 15.61
C ASP A 21 7.04 20.82 16.44
N GLU A 22 5.71 20.73 16.51
CA GLU A 22 5.02 19.64 17.18
C GLU A 22 5.35 18.29 16.53
N VAL A 23 5.31 18.20 15.20
CA VAL A 23 5.66 16.97 14.47
C VAL A 23 7.11 16.58 14.73
N ASN A 24 8.02 17.55 14.69
CA ASN A 24 9.45 17.33 14.96
C ASN A 24 9.72 16.86 16.39
N TYR A 25 8.95 17.33 17.37
CA TYR A 25 9.05 16.84 18.74
C TYR A 25 8.78 15.33 18.79
N TRP A 26 7.67 14.88 18.21
CA TRP A 26 7.31 13.45 18.22
C TRP A 26 8.28 12.59 17.40
N ASP A 27 8.76 13.08 16.26
CA ASP A 27 9.70 12.34 15.42
C ASP A 27 11.08 12.16 16.06
N LYS A 28 11.55 13.15 16.82
CA LYS A 28 12.90 13.13 17.41
C LYS A 28 12.93 12.65 18.86
N GLN A 29 11.95 13.03 19.66
CA GLN A 29 11.99 12.84 21.12
C GLN A 29 11.23 11.58 21.57
N ASP A 30 10.09 11.26 20.95
CA ASP A 30 9.24 10.12 21.36
C ASP A 30 8.86 9.20 20.19
N HIS A 31 9.87 8.82 19.41
CA HIS A 31 9.69 7.88 18.30
C HIS A 31 9.84 6.42 18.78
N PRO A 32 8.86 5.52 18.52
CA PRO A 32 8.88 4.16 19.05
C PRO A 32 10.07 3.32 18.57
N ILE A 33 10.46 3.44 17.29
CA ILE A 33 11.65 2.76 16.74
C ILE A 33 12.93 3.20 17.47
N SER A 34 13.13 4.51 17.65
CA SER A 34 14.31 5.04 18.37
C SER A 34 14.35 4.59 19.82
N ARG A 35 13.20 4.60 20.52
CA ARG A 35 13.09 4.11 21.90
C ARG A 35 13.48 2.64 22.03
N LEU A 36 12.96 1.78 21.13
CA LEU A 36 13.32 0.37 21.13
C LEU A 36 14.79 0.16 20.78
N ARG A 37 15.31 0.88 19.77
CA ARG A 37 16.73 0.82 19.39
C ARG A 37 17.63 1.14 20.58
N HIS A 38 17.38 2.24 21.29
CA HIS A 38 18.17 2.63 22.46
C HIS A 38 18.14 1.55 23.55
N TYR A 39 16.98 0.95 23.81
CA TYR A 39 16.86 -0.15 24.76
C TYR A 39 17.67 -1.37 24.34
N MET A 40 17.59 -1.79 23.07
CA MET A 40 18.32 -2.95 22.56
C MET A 40 19.83 -2.71 22.53
N THR A 41 20.27 -1.50 22.17
CA THR A 41 21.69 -1.12 22.21
C THR A 41 22.24 -1.10 23.63
N ALA A 42 21.47 -0.59 24.60
CA ALA A 42 21.85 -0.64 26.02
C ALA A 42 21.98 -2.07 26.56
N ARG A 43 21.31 -3.05 25.92
CA ARG A 43 21.41 -4.48 26.23
C ARG A 43 22.44 -5.22 25.36
N SER A 44 23.14 -4.53 24.46
CA SER A 44 24.04 -5.12 23.47
C SER A 44 23.37 -6.15 22.55
N TRP A 45 22.06 -6.00 22.31
CA TRP A 45 21.29 -6.83 21.38
C TRP A 45 21.21 -6.23 19.96
N TRP A 46 21.69 -4.99 19.82
CA TRP A 46 21.62 -4.26 18.56
C TRP A 46 22.75 -3.23 18.47
N GLY A 47 23.48 -3.27 17.36
CA GLY A 47 24.56 -2.36 17.02
C GLY A 47 24.45 -1.78 15.61
N GLU A 48 25.38 -0.89 15.30
CA GLU A 48 25.38 -0.13 14.04
C GLU A 48 25.56 -1.04 12.80
N ASP A 49 26.35 -2.10 12.90
CA ASP A 49 26.58 -3.02 11.80
C ASP A 49 25.31 -3.81 11.46
N GLU A 50 24.58 -4.25 12.49
CA GLU A 50 23.29 -4.94 12.37
C GLU A 50 22.22 -3.99 11.82
N GLU A 51 22.13 -2.74 12.29
CA GLU A 51 21.23 -1.72 11.75
C GLU A 51 21.49 -1.49 10.26
N ARG A 52 22.76 -1.32 9.84
CA ARG A 52 23.10 -1.10 8.43
C ARG A 52 22.77 -2.33 7.56
N ALA A 53 23.10 -3.52 8.03
CA ALA A 53 22.79 -4.76 7.33
C ALA A 53 21.27 -4.97 7.19
N TRP A 54 20.53 -4.80 8.29
CA TRP A 54 19.08 -4.93 8.33
C TRP A 54 18.41 -3.92 7.41
N ARG A 55 18.77 -2.64 7.50
CA ARG A 55 18.18 -1.59 6.64
C ARG A 55 18.40 -1.87 5.15
N LYS A 56 19.59 -2.36 4.78
CA LYS A 56 19.89 -2.78 3.39
C LYS A 56 19.02 -3.97 2.98
N GLN A 57 18.89 -4.98 3.84
CA GLN A 57 18.06 -6.14 3.58
C GLN A 57 16.58 -5.79 3.47
N SER A 58 16.02 -5.02 4.40
CA SER A 58 14.62 -4.58 4.38
C SER A 58 14.31 -3.79 3.12
N ARG A 59 15.19 -2.85 2.72
CA ARG A 59 15.04 -2.12 1.46
C ARG A 59 15.00 -3.07 0.26
N ARG A 60 15.91 -4.03 0.21
CA ARG A 60 15.94 -5.03 -0.88
C ARG A 60 14.62 -5.81 -0.94
N LEU A 61 14.13 -6.32 0.19
CA LEU A 61 12.87 -7.08 0.25
C LEU A 61 11.66 -6.24 -0.21
N VAL A 62 11.60 -4.97 0.20
CA VAL A 62 10.54 -4.05 -0.24
C VAL A 62 10.60 -3.83 -1.74
N MET A 63 11.79 -3.57 -2.30
CA MET A 63 11.94 -3.37 -3.75
C MET A 63 11.63 -4.62 -4.56
N GLU A 64 12.05 -5.80 -4.11
CA GLU A 64 11.72 -7.08 -4.75
C GLU A 64 10.20 -7.30 -4.77
N ALA A 65 9.51 -7.04 -3.66
CA ALA A 65 8.06 -7.14 -3.58
C ALA A 65 7.36 -6.10 -4.47
N PHE A 66 7.87 -4.87 -4.51
CA PHE A 66 7.38 -3.78 -5.35
C PHE A 66 7.49 -4.13 -6.84
N GLU A 67 8.67 -4.54 -7.31
CA GLU A 67 8.88 -4.94 -8.71
C GLU A 67 7.99 -6.13 -9.12
N LYS A 68 7.81 -7.11 -8.21
CA LYS A 68 6.90 -8.23 -8.42
C LYS A 68 5.45 -7.77 -8.53
N ALA A 69 5.05 -6.79 -7.73
CA ALA A 69 3.70 -6.25 -7.74
C ALA A 69 3.42 -5.41 -9.01
N GLU A 70 4.37 -4.60 -9.47
CA GLU A 70 4.21 -3.78 -10.69
C GLU A 70 4.06 -4.62 -11.97
N ARG A 71 4.72 -5.78 -12.03
CA ARG A 71 4.63 -6.69 -13.17
C ARG A 71 3.32 -7.48 -13.24
N ARG A 72 2.49 -7.44 -12.19
CA ARG A 72 1.20 -8.15 -12.19
C ARG A 72 0.18 -7.36 -12.98
N LEU A 73 -0.51 -8.07 -13.88
CA LEU A 73 -1.71 -7.56 -14.51
C LEU A 73 -2.79 -7.28 -13.46
N LYS A 74 -3.70 -6.36 -13.80
CA LYS A 74 -4.89 -6.07 -13.00
C LYS A 74 -5.81 -7.29 -13.02
N PRO A 75 -6.63 -7.50 -11.97
CA PRO A 75 -7.57 -8.62 -11.94
C PRO A 75 -8.57 -8.53 -13.10
N ARG A 76 -9.09 -9.68 -13.57
CA ARG A 76 -10.09 -9.75 -14.64
C ARG A 76 -11.25 -8.81 -14.35
N ALA A 77 -11.73 -8.07 -15.36
CA ALA A 77 -12.83 -7.11 -15.19
C ALA A 77 -14.13 -7.76 -14.66
N GLU A 78 -14.33 -9.06 -14.91
CA GLU A 78 -15.45 -9.85 -14.39
C GLU A 78 -15.53 -9.87 -12.86
N LEU A 79 -14.39 -9.73 -12.17
CA LEU A 79 -14.33 -9.74 -10.70
C LEU A 79 -14.99 -8.51 -10.08
N LEU A 80 -15.36 -7.50 -10.87
CA LEU A 80 -16.23 -6.40 -10.45
C LEU A 80 -17.60 -6.89 -9.93
N PHE A 81 -18.08 -8.04 -10.42
CA PHE A 81 -19.44 -8.52 -10.15
C PHE A 81 -19.52 -9.63 -9.10
N THR A 82 -18.39 -10.22 -8.73
CA THR A 82 -18.28 -11.28 -7.72
C THR A 82 -18.01 -10.68 -6.34
N ASP A 83 -18.18 -11.47 -5.28
CA ASP A 83 -17.98 -11.06 -3.87
C ASP A 83 -18.91 -9.93 -3.37
N VAL A 84 -19.91 -9.52 -4.17
CA VAL A 84 -20.98 -8.60 -3.75
C VAL A 84 -22.00 -9.31 -2.85
N TYR A 85 -22.33 -10.55 -3.21
CA TYR A 85 -23.14 -11.51 -2.44
C TYR A 85 -22.41 -12.86 -2.47
N GLU A 86 -22.82 -13.80 -1.61
CA GLU A 86 -22.29 -15.17 -1.61
C GLU A 86 -22.50 -15.85 -2.97
N GLU A 87 -23.71 -15.72 -3.53
CA GLU A 87 -24.03 -16.14 -4.88
C GLU A 87 -24.34 -14.93 -5.76
N VAL A 88 -23.82 -14.90 -6.98
CA VAL A 88 -24.07 -13.80 -7.93
C VAL A 88 -25.55 -13.81 -8.34
N PRO A 89 -26.34 -12.79 -7.97
CA PRO A 89 -27.75 -12.77 -8.33
C PRO A 89 -27.95 -12.53 -9.83
N ALA A 90 -29.07 -13.00 -10.38
CA ALA A 90 -29.33 -12.98 -11.82
C ALA A 90 -29.21 -11.59 -12.48
N ASN A 91 -29.51 -10.52 -11.75
CA ASN A 91 -29.36 -9.15 -12.25
C ASN A 91 -27.88 -8.74 -12.38
N LEU A 92 -26.99 -9.17 -11.47
CA LEU A 92 -25.54 -8.93 -11.59
C LEU A 92 -24.93 -9.78 -12.70
N GLU A 93 -25.41 -11.01 -12.86
CA GLU A 93 -25.00 -11.87 -13.98
C GLU A 93 -25.33 -11.21 -15.33
N LYS A 94 -26.56 -10.70 -15.48
CA LYS A 94 -26.96 -9.95 -16.68
C LYS A 94 -26.10 -8.70 -16.93
N GLN A 95 -25.68 -8.00 -15.87
CA GLN A 95 -24.79 -6.83 -16.00
C GLN A 95 -23.39 -7.26 -16.43
N ARG A 96 -22.87 -8.36 -15.88
CA ARG A 96 -21.59 -8.97 -16.28
C ARG A 96 -21.56 -9.32 -17.76
N GLU A 97 -22.59 -10.02 -18.24
CA GLU A 97 -22.76 -10.32 -19.67
C GLU A 97 -22.86 -9.05 -20.54
N GLY A 98 -23.51 -8.00 -20.00
CA GLY A 98 -23.59 -6.69 -20.63
C GLY A 98 -22.21 -6.04 -20.82
N LEU A 99 -21.38 -6.04 -19.77
CA LEU A 99 -20.01 -5.53 -19.85
C LEU A 99 -19.19 -6.34 -20.87
N TRP A 100 -19.31 -7.67 -20.86
CA TRP A 100 -18.57 -8.51 -21.78
C TRP A 100 -18.87 -8.20 -23.24
N ARG A 101 -20.16 -8.08 -23.60
CA ARG A 101 -20.57 -7.67 -24.94
C ARG A 101 -20.03 -6.29 -25.32
N HIS A 102 -20.04 -5.35 -24.37
CA HIS A 102 -19.50 -4.01 -24.58
C HIS A 102 -18.00 -4.04 -24.85
N LEU A 103 -17.22 -4.77 -24.05
CA LEU A 103 -15.78 -4.90 -24.25
C LEU A 103 -15.43 -5.62 -25.54
N GLN A 104 -16.24 -6.58 -26.00
CA GLN A 104 -16.03 -7.22 -27.31
C GLN A 104 -16.20 -6.22 -28.48
N GLN A 105 -17.18 -5.33 -28.37
CA GLN A 105 -17.51 -4.36 -29.42
C GLN A 105 -16.61 -3.13 -29.42
N TYR A 106 -16.16 -2.66 -28.25
CA TYR A 106 -15.49 -1.37 -28.06
C TYR A 106 -14.11 -1.48 -27.38
N LYS A 107 -13.44 -2.63 -27.52
CA LYS A 107 -12.15 -2.95 -26.84
C LYS A 107 -11.08 -1.89 -27.01
N GLU A 108 -11.04 -1.19 -28.16
CA GLU A 108 -10.05 -0.18 -28.50
C GLU A 108 -10.09 1.05 -27.58
N HIS A 109 -11.19 1.23 -26.84
CA HIS A 109 -11.34 2.32 -25.88
C HIS A 109 -10.97 1.93 -24.44
N TYR A 110 -10.50 0.70 -24.21
CA TYR A 110 -10.18 0.17 -22.88
C TYR A 110 -8.75 -0.40 -22.81
N PRO A 111 -8.03 -0.24 -21.68
CA PRO A 111 -6.65 -0.73 -21.51
C PRO A 111 -6.61 -2.23 -21.16
N LEU A 112 -7.21 -3.07 -22.01
CA LEU A 112 -7.39 -4.51 -21.73
C LEU A 112 -6.08 -5.32 -21.71
N ASP A 113 -4.99 -4.78 -22.25
CA ASP A 113 -3.65 -5.36 -22.21
C ASP A 113 -3.04 -5.37 -20.80
N THR A 114 -3.52 -4.50 -19.91
CA THR A 114 -3.07 -4.43 -18.51
C THR A 114 -3.87 -5.31 -17.55
N TYR A 115 -4.92 -5.98 -18.03
CA TYR A 115 -5.80 -6.85 -17.24
C TYR A 115 -5.51 -8.32 -17.53
N ASP A 116 -5.71 -9.16 -16.53
CA ASP A 116 -5.70 -10.61 -16.68
C ASP A 116 -6.87 -11.04 -17.56
N LYS A 117 -6.68 -12.14 -18.31
CA LYS A 117 -7.63 -12.60 -19.34
C LYS A 117 -8.66 -13.57 -18.81
#